data_AF-A0A6A3NAJ6-F1
#
_entry.id   AF-A0A6A3NAJ6-F1
#
_cell.length_a   1.000
_cell.length_b   1.000
_cell.length_c   1.000
_cell.angle_alpha   90.00
_cell.angle_beta   90.00
_cell.angle_gamma   90.00
#
_symmetry.space_group_name_H-M   'P 1'
#
loop_
_entity.id
_entity.type
_entity.pdbx_description
1 polymer ?
#
loop_
_entity_poly.entity_id
_entity_poly.type
_entity_poly.pdbx_seq_one_letter_code
_entity_poly.pdbx_strand_id
1 'polypeptide(L)'
;MKDFQVTHQQLRELRVTQWQTASELASQFATKQSETLAPAVAVGQLDHREHVYECISLTNNTMRRIFSVEENPDAELTRVRAVLEKHHRVIRQLYTPFRANVKHAMSLDDLWHIVKILRLPREIHVLPILRDEEMVANGYEQLFSPEDLAELVLQLCNEQFQSQIAPLSARVDYFVTQHLTIATQNRSLVRTLMHRPDVKLAIGSHSQTIRIIFRRYCAKEREMMTPANGPTKLKLRHTAPGINKYMRMIDWQAFVQEYHLVRARFSMDQAMNVFRNVQEAPPGSDDQLELIYSEFCEAVVGMAMFYFPDPFLKTATKVTQFLRRYLPLTPDEDHA
;
A
#
# COMPACT_ATOMS: atom_id res chain seq x y z
N MET A 1 27.71 44.55 -9.98
CA MET A 1 26.80 43.76 -10.85
C MET A 1 27.51 42.63 -11.60
N LYS A 2 28.69 42.85 -12.20
CA LYS A 2 29.45 41.79 -12.89
C LYS A 2 29.84 40.63 -11.94
N ASP A 3 30.31 40.93 -10.73
CA ASP A 3 30.73 39.91 -9.76
C ASP A 3 29.56 39.02 -9.27
N PHE A 4 28.35 39.57 -9.20
CA PHE A 4 27.15 38.82 -8.86
C PHE A 4 26.76 37.83 -9.97
N GLN A 5 26.88 38.25 -11.23
CA GLN A 5 26.61 37.38 -12.38
C GLN A 5 27.64 36.25 -12.49
N VAL A 6 28.92 36.56 -12.25
CA VAL A 6 30.00 35.56 -12.22
C VAL A 6 29.78 34.56 -11.08
N THR A 7 29.48 35.03 -9.88
CA THR A 7 29.21 34.15 -8.72
C THR A 7 27.95 33.29 -8.94
N HIS A 8 26.91 33.85 -9.54
CA HIS A 8 25.67 33.12 -9.88
C HIS A 8 25.93 32.04 -10.93
N GLN A 9 26.76 32.33 -11.93
CA GLN A 9 27.16 31.36 -12.95
C GLN A 9 28.02 30.24 -12.36
N GLN A 10 29.00 30.57 -11.52
CA GLN A 10 29.81 29.58 -10.80
C GLN A 10 28.97 28.69 -9.88
N LEU A 11 27.98 29.26 -9.17
CA LEU A 11 27.04 28.49 -8.35
C LEU A 11 26.13 27.57 -9.17
N ARG A 12 25.82 27.94 -10.41
CA ARG A 12 25.05 27.10 -11.32
C ARG A 12 25.89 25.94 -11.84
N GLU A 13 27.13 26.22 -12.27
CA GLU A 13 28.09 25.21 -12.70
C GLU A 13 28.39 24.23 -11.57
N LEU A 14 28.66 24.72 -10.37
CA LEU A 14 28.93 23.89 -9.20
C LEU A 14 27.74 22.99 -8.82
N ARG A 15 26.50 23.48 -8.96
CA ARG A 15 25.29 22.65 -8.78
C ARG A 15 25.15 21.56 -9.84
N VAL A 16 25.48 21.86 -11.10
CA VAL A 16 25.47 20.87 -12.19
C VAL A 16 26.53 19.80 -11.94
N THR A 17 27.75 20.19 -11.57
CA THR A 17 28.83 19.25 -11.26
C THR A 17 28.50 18.39 -10.03
N GLN A 18 27.95 18.99 -8.96
CA GLN A 18 27.48 18.24 -7.79
C GLN A 18 26.37 17.26 -8.16
N TRP A 19 25.42 17.66 -9.00
CA TRP A 19 24.36 16.78 -9.48
C TRP A 19 24.92 15.63 -10.33
N GLN A 20 25.84 15.89 -11.25
CA GLN A 20 26.49 14.86 -12.06
C GLN A 20 27.26 13.87 -11.18
N THR A 21 28.04 14.36 -10.23
CA THR A 21 28.80 13.53 -9.29
C THR A 21 27.88 12.70 -8.41
N ALA A 22 26.79 13.30 -7.89
CA ALA A 22 25.79 12.59 -7.10
C ALA A 22 25.01 11.58 -7.94
N SER A 23 24.72 11.89 -9.20
CA SER A 23 24.06 11.00 -10.16
C SER A 23 24.96 9.83 -10.54
N GLU A 24 26.26 10.06 -10.74
CA GLU A 24 27.24 9.00 -10.97
C GLU A 24 27.37 8.12 -9.73
N LEU A 25 27.50 8.69 -8.53
CA LEU A 25 27.54 7.92 -7.29
C LEU A 25 26.24 7.15 -7.06
N ALA A 26 25.08 7.77 -7.31
CA ALA A 26 23.78 7.11 -7.23
C ALA A 26 23.65 6.01 -8.29
N SER A 27 24.18 6.21 -9.50
CA SER A 27 24.20 5.18 -10.55
C SER A 27 25.13 4.03 -10.18
N GLN A 28 26.26 4.28 -9.52
CA GLN A 28 27.16 3.27 -8.98
C GLN A 28 26.55 2.53 -7.80
N PHE A 29 25.75 3.21 -6.97
CA PHE A 29 24.95 2.59 -5.92
C PHE A 29 23.79 1.79 -6.50
N ALA A 30 23.18 2.25 -7.59
CA ALA A 30 22.09 1.55 -8.29
C ALA A 30 22.61 0.37 -9.10
N THR A 31 23.82 0.42 -9.67
CA THR A 31 24.48 -0.72 -10.30
C THR A 31 25.01 -1.67 -9.25
N LYS A 32 25.60 -1.22 -8.14
CA LYS A 32 25.91 -2.10 -7.01
C LYS A 32 24.66 -2.70 -6.41
N GLN A 33 23.58 -1.94 -6.23
CA GLN A 33 22.29 -2.48 -5.84
C GLN A 33 21.76 -3.42 -6.91
N SER A 34 21.94 -3.18 -8.21
CA SER A 34 21.59 -4.10 -9.30
C SER A 34 22.56 -5.26 -9.49
N GLU A 35 23.71 -5.26 -8.85
CA GLU A 35 24.61 -6.42 -8.70
C GLU A 35 24.27 -7.18 -7.40
N THR A 36 23.68 -6.49 -6.42
CA THR A 36 23.06 -7.08 -5.21
C THR A 36 21.59 -7.51 -5.45
N LEU A 37 20.94 -6.99 -6.50
CA LEU A 37 19.56 -7.20 -6.99
C LEU A 37 19.53 -7.81 -8.39
N ALA A 38 20.68 -8.02 -9.04
CA ALA A 38 20.86 -9.22 -9.83
C ALA A 38 20.36 -10.33 -8.92
N PRO A 39 19.65 -11.35 -9.43
CA PRO A 39 19.46 -12.53 -8.62
C PRO A 39 20.87 -13.04 -8.36
N ALA A 40 21.48 -12.59 -7.26
CA ALA A 40 22.22 -13.47 -6.41
C ALA A 40 21.31 -14.68 -6.40
N VAL A 41 21.77 -15.72 -7.09
CA VAL A 41 21.51 -17.08 -6.69
C VAL A 41 22.03 -17.12 -5.25
N ALA A 42 21.27 -16.49 -4.35
CA ALA A 42 21.29 -16.75 -2.95
C ALA A 42 21.04 -18.23 -2.95
N VAL A 43 22.09 -18.97 -2.63
CA VAL A 43 22.04 -20.40 -2.34
C VAL A 43 20.69 -20.66 -1.66
N GLY A 44 19.83 -21.40 -2.38
CA GLY A 44 18.39 -21.25 -2.37
C GLY A 44 17.77 -21.29 -0.98
N GLN A 45 17.22 -20.16 -0.56
CA GLN A 45 16.04 -20.20 0.29
C GLN A 45 14.83 -20.33 -0.63
N LEU A 46 14.52 -21.57 -0.99
CA LEU A 46 13.26 -21.89 -1.65
C LEU A 46 12.14 -21.43 -0.73
N ASP A 47 11.24 -20.60 -1.25
CA ASP A 47 10.06 -20.18 -0.53
C ASP A 47 9.13 -21.40 -0.39
N HIS A 48 9.20 -22.06 0.77
CA HIS A 48 8.48 -23.30 1.06
C HIS A 48 6.99 -23.11 1.36
N ARG A 49 6.48 -21.87 1.32
CA ARG A 49 5.05 -21.62 1.54
C ARG A 49 4.25 -22.19 0.38
N GLU A 50 3.15 -22.87 0.70
CA GLU A 50 2.21 -23.43 -0.28
C GLU A 50 1.78 -22.37 -1.31
N HIS A 51 1.57 -22.83 -2.52
CA HIS A 51 0.97 -22.01 -3.57
C HIS A 51 -0.55 -22.01 -3.43
N VAL A 52 -1.17 -20.89 -3.78
CA VAL A 52 -2.64 -20.74 -3.76
C VAL A 52 -3.34 -21.91 -4.46
N TYR A 53 -2.85 -22.37 -5.62
CA TYR A 53 -3.48 -23.49 -6.35
C TYR A 53 -3.41 -24.83 -5.59
N GLU A 54 -2.45 -25.02 -4.69
CA GLU A 54 -2.29 -26.21 -3.86
C GLU A 54 -3.32 -26.21 -2.71
N CYS A 55 -3.65 -25.03 -2.20
CA CYS A 55 -4.59 -24.86 -1.10
C CYS A 55 -6.07 -24.96 -1.53
N ILE A 56 -6.37 -24.76 -2.82
CA ILE A 56 -7.75 -24.79 -3.34
C ILE A 56 -8.31 -26.21 -3.16
N SER A 57 -9.28 -26.43 -2.27
CA SER A 57 -9.80 -27.77 -2.00
C SER A 57 -11.29 -27.75 -1.60
N LEU A 58 -12.03 -28.81 -1.98
CA LEU A 58 -13.41 -29.02 -1.51
C LEU A 58 -13.48 -29.59 -0.09
N THR A 59 -12.35 -29.89 0.57
CA THR A 59 -12.32 -30.25 1.99
C THR A 59 -12.62 -29.04 2.88
N ASN A 60 -12.20 -27.85 2.44
CA ASN A 60 -12.51 -26.59 3.07
C ASN A 60 -13.99 -26.22 2.87
N ASN A 61 -14.70 -25.93 3.95
CA ASN A 61 -16.15 -25.68 3.91
C ASN A 61 -16.51 -24.39 3.15
N THR A 62 -15.67 -23.34 3.26
CA THR A 62 -15.89 -22.07 2.57
C THR A 62 -15.73 -22.26 1.07
N MET A 63 -14.60 -22.86 0.65
CA MET A 63 -14.36 -23.14 -0.78
C MET A 63 -15.43 -24.07 -1.35
N ARG A 64 -15.84 -25.12 -0.62
CA ARG A 64 -16.93 -26.01 -1.07
C ARG A 64 -18.22 -25.24 -1.37
N ARG A 65 -18.60 -24.28 -0.52
CA ARG A 65 -19.77 -23.41 -0.77
C ARG A 65 -19.59 -22.55 -2.01
N ILE A 66 -18.40 -21.99 -2.22
CA ILE A 66 -18.06 -21.21 -3.42
C ILE A 66 -18.23 -22.05 -4.69
N PHE A 67 -17.78 -23.30 -4.69
CA PHE A 67 -17.90 -24.19 -5.86
C PHE A 67 -19.31 -24.79 -6.03
N SER A 68 -20.13 -24.86 -4.98
CA SER A 68 -21.45 -25.50 -5.03
C SER A 68 -22.48 -24.80 -5.94
N VAL A 69 -22.21 -23.57 -6.37
CA VAL A 69 -23.08 -22.83 -7.31
C VAL A 69 -22.78 -23.18 -8.78
N GLU A 70 -21.72 -23.94 -9.03
CA GLU A 70 -21.31 -24.35 -10.37
C GLU A 70 -22.03 -25.65 -10.78
N GLU A 71 -22.31 -25.83 -12.06
CA GLU A 71 -23.01 -27.03 -12.58
C GLU A 71 -22.25 -28.33 -12.27
N ASN A 72 -20.92 -28.29 -12.31
CA ASN A 72 -20.05 -29.41 -11.98
C ASN A 72 -18.87 -28.94 -11.10
N PRO A 73 -19.03 -28.99 -9.76
CA PRO A 73 -18.03 -28.49 -8.81
C PRO A 73 -16.65 -29.15 -8.93
N ASP A 74 -16.57 -30.47 -9.14
CA ASP A 74 -15.31 -31.21 -9.22
C ASP A 74 -14.52 -30.88 -10.50
N ALA A 75 -15.22 -30.80 -11.63
CA ALA A 75 -14.60 -30.36 -12.89
C ALA A 75 -14.12 -28.91 -12.78
N GLU A 76 -14.91 -28.06 -12.11
CA GLU A 76 -14.57 -26.65 -11.94
C GLU A 76 -13.39 -26.43 -11.00
N LEU A 77 -13.30 -27.20 -9.91
CA LEU A 77 -12.14 -27.24 -9.01
C LEU A 77 -10.85 -27.50 -9.80
N THR A 78 -10.88 -28.49 -10.69
CA THR A 78 -9.74 -28.87 -11.53
C THR A 78 -9.34 -27.73 -12.48
N ARG A 79 -10.33 -27.08 -13.11
CA ARG A 79 -10.09 -25.94 -14.01
C ARG A 79 -9.52 -24.72 -13.26
N VAL A 80 -10.08 -24.39 -12.11
CA VAL A 80 -9.61 -23.27 -11.28
C VAL A 80 -8.16 -23.49 -10.83
N ARG A 81 -7.83 -24.70 -10.34
CA ARG A 81 -6.45 -25.05 -9.99
C ARG A 81 -5.50 -24.87 -11.17
N ALA A 82 -5.87 -25.36 -12.36
CA ALA A 82 -5.04 -25.24 -13.56
C ALA A 82 -4.82 -23.78 -13.99
N VAL A 83 -5.83 -22.92 -13.88
CA VAL A 83 -5.69 -21.47 -14.17
C VAL A 83 -4.73 -20.81 -13.17
N LEU A 84 -4.90 -21.08 -11.88
CA LEU A 84 -4.05 -20.50 -10.83
C LEU A 84 -2.60 -21.02 -10.90
N GLU A 85 -2.41 -22.29 -11.27
CA GLU A 85 -1.11 -22.90 -11.51
C GLU A 85 -0.43 -22.25 -12.73
N LYS A 86 -1.15 -22.07 -13.83
CA LYS A 86 -0.65 -21.37 -15.03
C LYS A 86 -0.15 -19.96 -14.70
N HIS A 87 -0.84 -19.25 -13.82
CA HIS A 87 -0.51 -17.87 -13.44
C HIS A 87 0.17 -17.73 -12.06
N HIS A 88 0.75 -18.81 -11.53
CA HIS A 88 1.29 -18.84 -10.16
C HIS A 88 2.32 -17.73 -9.89
N ARG A 89 3.10 -17.31 -10.89
CA ARG A 89 4.10 -16.25 -10.74
C ARG A 89 3.47 -14.89 -10.41
N VAL A 90 2.35 -14.56 -11.05
CA VAL A 90 1.64 -13.30 -10.81
C VAL A 90 1.01 -13.32 -9.41
N ILE A 91 0.43 -14.45 -9.02
CA ILE A 91 -0.16 -14.62 -7.69
C ILE A 91 0.92 -14.60 -6.60
N ARG A 92 2.09 -15.19 -6.85
CA ARG A 92 3.21 -15.18 -5.88
C ARG A 92 3.76 -13.78 -5.62
N GLN A 93 3.56 -12.84 -6.54
CA GLN A 93 3.94 -11.44 -6.32
C GLN A 93 3.07 -10.73 -5.29
N LEU A 94 1.90 -11.29 -4.96
CA LEU A 94 1.05 -10.84 -3.87
C LEU A 94 1.63 -11.21 -2.50
N TYR A 95 2.49 -12.23 -2.44
CA TYR A 95 3.00 -12.70 -1.16
C TYR A 95 3.98 -11.68 -0.57
N THR A 96 3.92 -11.52 0.74
CA THR A 96 4.97 -10.88 1.53
C THR A 96 6.31 -11.50 1.14
N PRO A 97 7.37 -10.70 0.87
CA PRO A 97 8.68 -11.21 0.50
C PRO A 97 9.17 -12.29 1.48
N PHE A 98 9.64 -13.42 0.92
CA PHE A 98 10.02 -14.57 1.72
C PHE A 98 11.16 -14.24 2.70
N ARG A 99 10.98 -14.71 3.94
CA ARG A 99 11.99 -14.71 5.00
C ARG A 99 11.77 -15.97 5.83
N ALA A 100 12.83 -16.57 6.38
CA ALA A 100 12.75 -17.82 7.14
C ALA A 100 11.69 -17.83 8.27
N ASN A 101 11.39 -16.68 8.87
CA ASN A 101 10.42 -16.56 9.97
C ASN A 101 8.99 -16.17 9.51
N VAL A 102 8.76 -15.97 8.21
CA VAL A 102 7.47 -15.52 7.66
C VAL A 102 6.74 -16.73 7.07
N LYS A 103 5.67 -17.14 7.74
CA LYS A 103 4.81 -18.27 7.30
C LYS A 103 3.54 -17.82 6.58
N HIS A 104 3.09 -16.59 6.81
CA HIS A 104 1.90 -16.04 6.16
C HIS A 104 2.16 -15.72 4.69
N ALA A 105 1.10 -15.70 3.89
CA ALA A 105 1.12 -15.25 2.50
C ALA A 105 1.11 -13.72 2.43
N MET A 106 0.17 -13.05 3.10
CA MET A 106 -0.05 -11.59 3.00
C MET A 106 -0.70 -11.04 4.28
N SER A 107 -0.66 -9.74 4.53
CA SER A 107 -1.50 -9.07 5.54
C SER A 107 -2.77 -8.44 4.96
N LEU A 108 -3.74 -8.14 5.84
CA LEU A 108 -4.96 -7.43 5.45
C LEU A 108 -4.70 -6.04 4.86
N ASP A 109 -3.73 -5.31 5.40
CA ASP A 109 -3.36 -3.99 4.89
C ASP A 109 -2.80 -4.06 3.46
N ASP A 110 -1.94 -5.05 3.18
CA ASP A 110 -1.40 -5.27 1.84
C ASP A 110 -2.48 -5.72 0.85
N LEU A 111 -3.43 -6.56 1.31
CA LEU A 111 -4.58 -6.98 0.50
C LEU A 111 -5.48 -5.80 0.15
N TRP A 112 -5.80 -4.95 1.14
CA TRP A 112 -6.65 -3.78 0.95
C TRP A 112 -6.02 -2.80 -0.04
N HIS A 113 -4.71 -2.59 0.09
CA HIS A 113 -3.98 -1.74 -0.84
C HIS A 113 -4.02 -2.28 -2.27
N ILE A 114 -3.74 -3.57 -2.47
CA ILE A 114 -3.79 -4.20 -3.80
C ILE A 114 -5.18 -4.04 -4.39
N VAL A 115 -6.22 -4.36 -3.63
CA VAL A 115 -7.61 -4.25 -4.04
C VAL A 115 -7.97 -2.83 -4.50
N LYS A 116 -7.46 -1.79 -3.82
CA LYS A 116 -7.62 -0.39 -4.24
C LYS A 116 -6.91 -0.10 -5.56
N ILE A 117 -5.71 -0.64 -5.79
CA ILE A 117 -4.99 -0.50 -7.07
C ILE A 117 -5.74 -1.20 -8.21
N LEU A 118 -6.36 -2.35 -7.94
CA LEU A 118 -7.10 -3.10 -8.95
C LEU A 118 -8.33 -2.35 -9.49
N ARG A 119 -8.77 -1.28 -8.81
CA ARG A 119 -9.92 -0.43 -9.17
C ARG A 119 -11.13 -1.26 -9.64
N LEU A 120 -11.45 -2.28 -8.83
CA LEU A 120 -12.49 -3.25 -9.17
C LEU A 120 -13.85 -2.55 -9.31
N PRO A 121 -14.70 -3.02 -10.24
CA PRO A 121 -15.89 -2.29 -10.68
C PRO A 121 -17.01 -2.22 -9.63
N ARG A 122 -17.03 -3.13 -8.66
CA ARG A 122 -18.05 -3.21 -7.62
C ARG A 122 -17.46 -2.96 -6.24
N GLU A 123 -18.33 -2.57 -5.31
CA GLU A 123 -17.97 -2.56 -3.89
C GLU A 123 -17.51 -3.94 -3.43
N ILE A 124 -16.62 -3.94 -2.45
CA ILE A 124 -15.99 -5.13 -1.90
C ILE A 124 -16.41 -5.24 -0.45
N HIS A 125 -17.19 -6.27 -0.17
CA HIS A 125 -17.83 -6.55 1.11
C HIS A 125 -17.10 -7.66 1.87
N VAL A 126 -16.35 -8.52 1.17
CA VAL A 126 -15.62 -9.62 1.82
C VAL A 126 -14.52 -9.13 2.78
N LEU A 127 -13.76 -8.11 2.39
CA LEU A 127 -12.62 -7.64 3.17
C LEU A 127 -13.00 -6.98 4.51
N PRO A 128 -14.03 -6.09 4.58
CA PRO A 128 -14.53 -5.58 5.86
C PRO A 128 -15.00 -6.67 6.82
N ILE A 129 -15.65 -7.72 6.31
CA ILE A 129 -16.17 -8.83 7.14
C ILE A 129 -15.03 -9.60 7.80
N LEU A 130 -13.89 -9.70 7.13
CA LEU A 130 -12.71 -10.38 7.65
C LEU A 130 -11.94 -9.56 8.67
N ARG A 131 -12.17 -8.25 8.76
CA ARG A 131 -11.41 -7.36 9.63
C ARG A 131 -11.72 -7.63 11.10
N ASP A 132 -10.69 -8.01 11.85
CA ASP A 132 -10.78 -8.12 13.31
C ASP A 132 -10.50 -6.76 13.98
N GLU A 133 -11.57 -6.07 14.40
CA GLU A 133 -11.48 -4.76 15.06
C GLU A 133 -10.71 -4.80 16.38
N GLU A 134 -10.70 -5.93 17.10
CA GLU A 134 -9.95 -6.08 18.35
C GLU A 134 -8.45 -6.19 18.08
N MET A 135 -8.06 -6.99 17.09
CA MET A 135 -6.67 -7.05 16.62
C MET A 135 -6.18 -5.69 16.14
N VAL A 136 -6.99 -4.98 15.35
CA VAL A 136 -6.66 -3.64 14.84
C VAL A 136 -6.54 -2.62 15.98
N ALA A 137 -7.45 -2.66 16.97
CA ALA A 137 -7.42 -1.76 18.12
C ALA A 137 -6.14 -1.94 18.94
N ASN A 138 -5.73 -3.19 19.16
CA ASN A 138 -4.50 -3.58 19.85
C ASN A 138 -3.24 -3.41 18.98
N GLY A 139 -3.44 -3.18 17.68
CA GLY A 139 -2.37 -2.88 16.75
C GLY A 139 -1.62 -4.05 16.17
N TYR A 140 -2.22 -5.23 16.24
CA TYR A 140 -1.74 -6.40 15.53
C TYR A 140 -2.11 -6.31 14.06
N GLU A 141 -1.20 -6.78 13.22
CA GLU A 141 -1.42 -6.96 11.80
C GLU A 141 -2.18 -8.28 11.60
N GLN A 142 -3.31 -8.24 10.91
CA GLN A 142 -4.03 -9.46 10.54
C GLN A 142 -3.32 -10.12 9.36
N LEU A 143 -2.93 -11.38 9.53
CA LEU A 143 -2.09 -12.12 8.59
C LEU A 143 -2.88 -13.28 8.00
N PHE A 144 -2.80 -13.43 6.68
CA PHE A 144 -3.46 -14.47 5.90
C PHE A 144 -2.46 -15.55 5.49
N SER A 145 -2.82 -16.81 5.70
CA SER A 145 -2.11 -17.97 5.16
C SER A 145 -2.32 -18.09 3.63
N PRO A 146 -1.56 -18.96 2.94
CA PRO A 146 -1.83 -19.30 1.54
C PRO A 146 -3.26 -19.79 1.29
N GLU A 147 -3.84 -20.53 2.24
CA GLU A 147 -5.22 -21.03 2.16
C GLU A 147 -6.24 -19.89 2.28
N ASP A 148 -6.05 -18.98 3.25
CA ASP A 148 -6.91 -17.80 3.38
C ASP A 148 -6.88 -16.94 2.11
N LEU A 149 -5.69 -16.76 1.53
CA LEU A 149 -5.53 -16.03 0.28
C LEU A 149 -6.25 -16.74 -0.89
N ALA A 150 -6.23 -18.06 -0.92
CA ALA A 150 -6.96 -18.84 -1.91
C ALA A 150 -8.47 -18.63 -1.80
N GLU A 151 -9.04 -18.68 -0.60
CA GLU A 151 -10.46 -18.39 -0.36
C GLU A 151 -10.83 -16.98 -0.81
N LEU A 152 -10.04 -16.00 -0.38
CA LEU A 152 -10.21 -14.59 -0.68
C LEU A 152 -10.24 -14.29 -2.17
N VAL A 153 -9.29 -14.85 -2.93
CA VAL A 153 -9.23 -14.67 -4.39
C VAL A 153 -10.51 -15.20 -5.05
N LEU A 154 -11.00 -16.38 -4.63
CA LEU A 154 -12.24 -16.92 -5.19
C LEU A 154 -13.47 -16.08 -4.82
N GLN A 155 -13.57 -15.63 -3.57
CA GLN A 155 -14.65 -14.77 -3.10
C GLN A 155 -14.68 -13.44 -3.87
N LEU A 156 -13.53 -12.81 -4.05
CA LEU A 156 -13.40 -11.58 -4.84
C LEU A 156 -13.82 -11.81 -6.30
N CYS A 157 -13.42 -12.92 -6.92
CA CYS A 157 -13.83 -13.25 -8.29
C CYS A 157 -15.35 -13.40 -8.41
N ASN A 158 -16.00 -14.05 -7.44
CA ASN A 158 -17.45 -14.15 -7.38
C ASN A 158 -18.11 -12.79 -7.22
N GLU A 159 -17.73 -12.05 -6.19
CA GLU A 159 -18.29 -10.75 -5.85
C GLU A 159 -18.24 -9.78 -7.03
N GLN A 160 -17.11 -9.75 -7.74
CA GLN A 160 -16.89 -8.82 -8.85
C GLN A 160 -17.54 -9.27 -10.16
N PHE A 161 -17.50 -10.56 -10.50
CA PHE A 161 -17.74 -11.01 -11.87
C PHE A 161 -18.84 -12.07 -12.04
N GLN A 162 -19.41 -12.60 -10.96
CA GLN A 162 -20.39 -13.71 -11.02
C GLN A 162 -21.57 -13.46 -11.95
N SER A 163 -22.09 -12.23 -12.02
CA SER A 163 -23.25 -11.95 -12.86
C SER A 163 -22.92 -11.73 -14.34
N GLN A 164 -21.65 -11.73 -14.73
CA GLN A 164 -21.19 -11.36 -16.07
C GLN A 164 -20.40 -12.47 -16.75
N ILE A 165 -19.69 -13.28 -15.97
CA ILE A 165 -18.76 -14.29 -16.48
C ILE A 165 -19.06 -15.61 -15.77
N ALA A 166 -19.38 -16.63 -16.54
CA ALA A 166 -19.46 -18.01 -16.10
C ALA A 166 -18.53 -18.86 -16.99
N PRO A 167 -17.88 -19.91 -16.48
CA PRO A 167 -17.88 -20.42 -15.09
C PRO A 167 -16.84 -19.75 -14.16
N LEU A 168 -16.65 -20.23 -12.93
CA LEU A 168 -15.67 -19.68 -11.95
C LEU A 168 -14.22 -19.55 -12.49
N SER A 169 -13.72 -20.55 -13.21
CA SER A 169 -12.39 -20.59 -13.80
C SER A 169 -12.19 -19.47 -14.83
N ALA A 170 -13.23 -19.14 -15.60
CA ALA A 170 -13.19 -17.99 -16.50
C ALA A 170 -13.13 -16.66 -15.73
N ARG A 171 -13.83 -16.56 -14.58
CA ARG A 171 -13.73 -15.39 -13.69
C ARG A 171 -12.34 -15.24 -13.09
N VAL A 172 -11.75 -16.34 -12.64
CA VAL A 172 -10.39 -16.35 -12.09
C VAL A 172 -9.36 -15.97 -13.16
N ASP A 173 -9.46 -16.53 -14.37
CA ASP A 173 -8.55 -16.19 -15.47
C ASP A 173 -8.69 -14.71 -15.86
N TYR A 174 -9.92 -14.20 -15.95
CA TYR A 174 -10.18 -12.79 -16.21
C TYR A 174 -9.59 -11.88 -15.11
N PHE A 175 -9.82 -12.20 -13.84
CA PHE A 175 -9.25 -11.44 -12.71
C PHE A 175 -7.72 -11.39 -12.78
N VAL A 176 -7.07 -12.54 -12.97
CA VAL A 176 -5.61 -12.61 -12.97
C VAL A 176 -5.00 -11.88 -14.17
N THR A 177 -5.58 -12.06 -15.36
CA THR A 177 -5.02 -11.48 -16.59
C THR A 177 -5.29 -9.98 -16.73
N GLN A 178 -6.50 -9.52 -16.39
CA GLN A 178 -6.94 -8.14 -16.63
C GLN A 178 -6.71 -7.21 -15.44
N HIS A 179 -6.82 -7.72 -14.21
CA HIS A 179 -6.72 -6.89 -13.03
C HIS A 179 -5.39 -7.09 -12.33
N LEU A 180 -5.03 -8.34 -11.98
CA LEU A 180 -3.90 -8.59 -11.10
C LEU A 180 -2.56 -8.11 -11.67
N THR A 181 -2.41 -8.14 -12.98
CA THR A 181 -1.24 -7.59 -13.70
C THR A 181 -1.04 -6.10 -13.43
N ILE A 182 -2.11 -5.31 -13.24
CA ILE A 182 -2.03 -3.87 -12.95
C ILE A 182 -1.33 -3.62 -11.61
N ALA A 183 -1.69 -4.39 -10.56
CA ALA A 183 -1.06 -4.29 -9.24
C ALA A 183 0.43 -4.65 -9.26
N THR A 184 0.89 -5.37 -10.29
CA THR A 184 2.31 -5.73 -10.42
C THR A 184 3.14 -4.68 -11.15
N GLN A 185 2.51 -3.82 -11.95
CA GLN A 185 3.20 -2.85 -12.82
C GLN A 185 3.46 -1.49 -12.13
N ASN A 186 2.63 -1.08 -11.17
CA ASN A 186 2.64 0.28 -10.60
C ASN A 186 3.32 0.43 -9.23
N ARG A 187 4.23 -0.46 -8.86
CA ARG A 187 4.80 -0.50 -7.49
C ARG A 187 5.46 0.81 -7.06
N SER A 188 4.91 1.42 -6.02
CA SER A 188 5.50 2.57 -5.36
C SER A 188 6.91 2.28 -4.80
N LEU A 189 7.89 3.14 -5.13
CA LEU A 189 9.24 3.09 -4.56
C LEU A 189 9.22 3.30 -3.04
N VAL A 190 8.27 4.12 -2.55
CA VAL A 190 8.10 4.38 -1.12
C VAL A 190 7.65 3.11 -0.40
N ARG A 191 6.73 2.35 -1.00
CA ARG A 191 6.29 1.05 -0.49
C ARG A 191 7.47 0.09 -0.33
N THR A 192 8.30 -0.03 -1.36
CA THR A 192 9.51 -0.87 -1.32
C THR A 192 10.45 -0.49 -0.16
N LEU A 193 10.62 0.81 0.10
CA LEU A 193 11.41 1.28 1.25
C LEU A 193 10.75 0.95 2.59
N MET A 194 9.43 1.13 2.71
CA MET A 194 8.67 0.87 3.93
C MET A 194 8.74 -0.61 4.37
N HIS A 195 8.74 -1.56 3.43
CA HIS A 195 8.83 -3.00 3.77
C HIS A 195 10.23 -3.48 4.19
N ARG A 196 11.24 -2.59 4.17
CA ARG A 196 12.55 -2.92 4.74
C ARG A 196 12.46 -3.10 6.25
N PRO A 197 13.10 -4.13 6.84
CA PRO A 197 12.94 -4.44 8.26
C PRO A 197 13.39 -3.32 9.19
N ASP A 198 14.46 -2.61 8.83
CA ASP A 198 14.99 -1.46 9.56
C ASP A 198 13.99 -0.27 9.58
N VAL A 199 13.31 -0.04 8.47
CA VAL A 199 12.27 1.01 8.36
C VAL A 199 11.01 0.61 9.11
N LYS A 200 10.53 -0.64 8.98
CA LYS A 200 9.41 -1.15 9.78
C LYS A 200 9.67 -1.01 11.28
N LEU A 201 10.89 -1.28 11.74
CA LEU A 201 11.28 -1.09 13.15
C LEU A 201 11.27 0.38 13.56
N ALA A 202 11.77 1.29 12.71
CA ALA A 202 11.73 2.73 12.97
C ALA A 202 10.28 3.24 13.12
N ILE A 203 9.37 2.82 12.23
CA ILE A 203 7.94 3.14 12.34
C ILE A 203 7.32 2.48 13.59
N GLY A 204 7.62 1.20 13.83
CA GLY A 204 7.13 0.46 15.00
C GLY A 204 7.49 1.13 16.32
N SER A 205 8.72 1.64 16.45
CA SER A 205 9.19 2.36 17.65
C SER A 205 8.49 3.70 17.91
N HIS A 206 7.76 4.25 16.94
CA HIS A 206 6.96 5.47 17.08
C HIS A 206 5.48 5.21 16.78
N SER A 207 5.06 3.93 16.77
CA SER A 207 3.74 3.52 16.28
C SER A 207 2.58 4.17 17.04
N GLN A 208 2.71 4.35 18.35
CA GLN A 208 1.70 5.02 19.18
C GLN A 208 1.47 6.47 18.73
N THR A 209 2.53 7.27 18.60
CA THR A 209 2.45 8.65 18.12
C THR A 209 1.82 8.72 16.73
N ILE A 210 2.30 7.88 15.80
CA ILE A 210 1.78 7.85 14.42
C ILE A 210 0.30 7.48 14.40
N ARG A 211 -0.16 6.54 15.25
CA ARG A 211 -1.58 6.17 15.39
C ARG A 211 -2.43 7.31 15.92
N ILE A 212 -1.95 8.05 16.92
CA ILE A 212 -2.67 9.20 17.48
C ILE A 212 -2.86 10.25 16.40
N ILE A 213 -1.79 10.60 15.67
CA ILE A 213 -1.85 11.54 14.54
C ILE A 213 -2.85 11.05 13.49
N PHE A 214 -2.70 9.82 13.00
CA PHE A 214 -3.60 9.28 11.99
C PHE A 214 -5.07 9.36 12.44
N ARG A 215 -5.37 8.94 13.67
CA ARG A 215 -6.73 8.97 14.23
C ARG A 215 -7.27 10.40 14.43
N ARG A 216 -6.42 11.40 14.66
CA ARG A 216 -6.81 12.81 14.79
C ARG A 216 -7.38 13.35 13.48
N TYR A 217 -6.76 12.99 12.35
CA TYR A 217 -7.13 13.51 11.03
C TYR A 217 -8.04 12.61 10.21
N CYS A 218 -8.17 11.33 10.57
CA CYS A 218 -9.12 10.46 9.88
C CYS A 218 -10.55 10.99 10.00
N ALA A 219 -11.28 10.97 8.88
CA ALA A 219 -12.69 11.33 8.86
C ALA A 219 -13.46 10.43 9.84
N LYS A 220 -14.00 11.02 10.92
CA LYS A 220 -15.00 10.34 11.76
C LYS A 220 -16.32 10.37 10.99
N GLU A 221 -17.10 9.31 11.09
CA GLU A 221 -18.40 9.12 10.41
C GLU A 221 -19.47 10.19 10.76
N ARG A 222 -19.14 11.24 11.53
CA ARG A 222 -20.01 12.37 11.82
C ARG A 222 -19.41 13.66 11.29
N GLU A 223 -19.63 13.92 10.00
CA GLU A 223 -19.86 15.27 9.46
C GLU A 223 -20.41 15.23 8.01
N MET A 224 -21.29 14.27 7.69
CA MET A 224 -22.32 14.53 6.66
C MET A 224 -23.43 15.37 7.31
N MET A 225 -23.14 16.64 7.57
CA MET A 225 -24.22 17.61 7.77
C MET A 225 -24.96 17.73 6.45
N THR A 226 -26.17 17.18 6.43
CA THR A 226 -27.24 17.54 5.50
C THR A 226 -27.27 19.06 5.28
N PRO A 227 -27.14 19.57 4.04
CA PRO A 227 -27.71 20.87 3.75
C PRO A 227 -29.23 20.72 3.81
N ALA A 228 -29.87 21.51 4.66
CA ALA A 228 -31.29 21.76 4.56
C ALA A 228 -31.55 22.36 3.16
N ASN A 229 -32.41 21.70 2.38
CA ASN A 229 -32.91 22.05 1.04
C ASN A 229 -32.08 21.57 -0.17
N GLY A 230 -32.53 20.43 -0.72
CA GLY A 230 -32.28 20.03 -2.12
C GLY A 230 -32.33 18.52 -2.31
N PRO A 231 -33.01 17.98 -3.35
CA PRO A 231 -33.01 16.54 -3.61
C PRO A 231 -31.72 16.18 -4.37
N THR A 232 -30.61 16.10 -3.64
CA THR A 232 -29.34 15.66 -4.22
C THR A 232 -29.30 14.14 -4.14
N LYS A 233 -29.39 13.47 -5.30
CA LYS A 233 -29.03 12.06 -5.45
C LYS A 233 -27.55 11.90 -5.14
N LEU A 234 -27.19 11.76 -3.85
CA LEU A 234 -25.86 11.31 -3.48
C LEU A 234 -25.79 9.82 -3.83
N LYS A 235 -24.99 9.47 -4.83
CA LYS A 235 -24.46 8.11 -4.95
C LYS A 235 -23.63 7.86 -3.70
N LEU A 236 -24.26 7.27 -2.68
CA LEU A 236 -23.58 6.59 -1.60
C LEU A 236 -22.74 5.50 -2.28
N ARG A 237 -21.41 5.67 -2.34
CA ARG A 237 -20.55 4.65 -2.91
C ARG A 237 -19.14 4.68 -2.33
N HIS A 238 -18.68 3.46 -2.02
CA HIS A 238 -17.31 2.99 -1.83
C HIS A 238 -16.63 3.16 -0.47
N THR A 239 -17.33 2.99 0.64
CA THR A 239 -16.73 2.38 1.83
C THR A 239 -17.78 1.56 2.56
N ALA A 240 -17.61 0.24 2.56
CA ALA A 240 -18.40 -0.65 3.39
C ALA A 240 -18.28 -0.26 4.89
N PRO A 241 -19.34 -0.46 5.69
CA PRO A 241 -19.35 -0.16 7.12
C PRO A 241 -18.32 -1.07 7.81
N GLY A 242 -17.17 -0.53 8.20
CA GLY A 242 -16.10 -1.34 8.77
C GLY A 242 -14.74 -0.65 8.84
N ILE A 243 -14.48 0.36 8.00
CA ILE A 243 -13.29 1.22 8.16
C ILE A 243 -13.75 2.67 8.25
N ASN A 244 -14.19 3.09 9.43
CA ASN A 244 -14.69 4.46 9.64
C ASN A 244 -13.52 5.44 9.91
N LYS A 245 -12.33 5.16 9.38
CA LYS A 245 -11.07 5.89 9.67
C LYS A 245 -10.10 5.85 8.47
N TYR A 246 -10.46 6.57 7.41
CA TYR A 246 -9.53 6.91 6.34
C TYR A 246 -9.12 8.38 6.43
N MET A 247 -7.94 8.69 5.92
CA MET A 247 -7.48 10.06 5.76
C MET A 247 -7.65 10.47 4.31
N ARG A 248 -8.58 11.39 4.02
CA ARG A 248 -8.74 11.93 2.68
C ARG A 248 -7.64 12.94 2.38
N MET A 249 -7.52 13.32 1.12
CA MET A 249 -6.55 14.33 0.69
C MET A 249 -6.67 15.66 1.45
N ILE A 250 -7.90 16.11 1.74
CA ILE A 250 -8.14 17.34 2.53
C ILE A 250 -7.63 17.21 3.96
N ASP A 251 -7.79 16.04 4.56
CA ASP A 251 -7.35 15.75 5.93
C ASP A 251 -5.81 15.64 6.00
N TRP A 252 -5.19 15.07 4.96
CA TRP A 252 -3.74 15.05 4.76
C TRP A 252 -3.17 16.47 4.61
N GLN A 253 -3.83 17.32 3.83
CA GLN A 253 -3.42 18.72 3.68
C GLN A 253 -3.47 19.46 5.02
N ALA A 254 -4.54 19.26 5.79
CA ALA A 254 -4.67 19.84 7.14
C ALA A 254 -3.54 19.37 8.06
N PHE A 255 -3.25 18.06 8.07
CA PHE A 255 -2.12 17.49 8.80
C PHE A 255 -0.78 18.16 8.44
N VAL A 256 -0.48 18.29 7.14
CA VAL A 256 0.76 18.92 6.66
C VAL A 256 0.86 20.39 7.07
N GLN A 257 -0.27 21.11 7.11
CA GLN A 257 -0.32 22.52 7.50
C GLN A 257 -0.17 22.72 9.02
N GLU A 258 -0.91 21.96 9.82
CA GLU A 258 -0.94 22.09 11.29
C GLU A 258 0.40 21.71 11.92
N TYR A 259 1.05 20.65 11.43
CA TYR A 259 2.41 20.29 11.85
C TYR A 259 3.50 21.17 11.22
N HIS A 260 3.12 22.20 10.45
CA HIS A 260 4.02 23.12 9.77
C HIS A 260 5.09 22.38 8.94
N LEU A 261 4.67 21.34 8.22
CA LEU A 261 5.57 20.46 7.48
C LEU A 261 5.96 21.03 6.11
N VAL A 262 5.37 22.14 5.68
CA VAL A 262 5.81 22.86 4.47
C VAL A 262 7.13 23.58 4.73
N ARG A 263 8.09 23.39 3.82
CA ARG A 263 9.44 23.96 3.87
C ARG A 263 9.89 24.38 2.47
N ALA A 264 10.99 25.15 2.39
CA ALA A 264 11.54 25.60 1.11
C ALA A 264 11.88 24.47 0.12
N ARG A 265 12.14 23.25 0.62
CA ARG A 265 12.42 22.05 -0.20
C ARG A 265 11.30 21.00 -0.21
N PHE A 266 10.20 21.29 0.50
CA PHE A 266 9.03 20.43 0.59
C PHE A 266 7.76 21.29 0.53
N SER A 267 7.26 21.51 -0.67
CA SER A 267 6.05 22.31 -0.92
C SER A 267 4.78 21.51 -0.63
N MET A 268 3.64 22.21 -0.55
CA MET A 268 2.34 21.55 -0.47
C MET A 268 2.11 20.62 -1.67
N ASP A 269 2.46 21.05 -2.89
CA ASP A 269 2.34 20.19 -4.09
C ASP A 269 3.13 18.89 -3.97
N GLN A 270 4.34 18.94 -3.38
CA GLN A 270 5.13 17.75 -3.12
C GLN A 270 4.46 16.83 -2.10
N ALA A 271 3.81 17.39 -1.06
CA ALA A 271 3.03 16.61 -0.11
C ALA A 271 1.82 15.91 -0.77
N MET A 272 1.12 16.60 -1.66
CA MET A 272 0.00 16.02 -2.42
C MET A 272 0.48 14.93 -3.39
N ASN A 273 1.66 15.10 -3.97
CA ASN A 273 2.27 14.08 -4.82
C ASN A 273 2.71 12.83 -4.02
N VAL A 274 3.19 12.99 -2.78
CA VAL A 274 3.45 11.84 -1.89
C VAL A 274 2.16 11.04 -1.66
N PHE A 275 1.06 11.73 -1.35
CA PHE A 275 -0.24 11.08 -1.16
C PHE A 275 -0.68 10.30 -2.41
N ARG A 276 -0.62 10.91 -3.59
CA ARG A 276 -0.96 10.27 -4.87
C ARG A 276 -0.07 9.07 -5.18
N ASN A 277 1.25 9.20 -4.94
CA ASN A 277 2.21 8.14 -5.19
C ASN A 277 1.97 6.91 -4.31
N VAL A 278 1.59 7.11 -3.04
CA VAL A 278 1.23 6.00 -2.16
C VAL A 278 -0.07 5.32 -2.60
N GLN A 279 -1.02 6.08 -3.14
CA GLN A 279 -2.26 5.54 -3.70
C GLN A 279 -2.10 4.93 -5.11
N GLU A 280 -0.89 5.01 -5.68
CA GLU A 280 -0.59 4.63 -7.08
C GLU A 280 -1.61 5.21 -8.07
N ALA A 281 -2.07 6.44 -7.79
CA ALA A 281 -3.18 7.07 -8.50
C ALA A 281 -2.67 7.92 -9.68
N PRO A 282 -3.33 7.85 -10.85
CA PRO A 282 -3.02 8.76 -11.96
C PRO A 282 -3.38 10.21 -11.59
N PRO A 283 -2.73 11.21 -12.21
CA PRO A 283 -3.07 12.61 -11.99
C PRO A 283 -4.54 12.91 -12.31
N GLY A 284 -5.24 13.65 -11.45
CA GLY A 284 -6.60 14.14 -11.70
C GLY A 284 -7.74 13.29 -11.12
N SER A 285 -7.45 12.21 -10.39
CA SER A 285 -8.46 11.40 -9.69
C SER A 285 -8.47 11.64 -8.18
N ASP A 286 -8.21 12.87 -7.73
CA ASP A 286 -7.91 13.18 -6.32
C ASP A 286 -9.10 12.98 -5.36
N ASP A 287 -10.34 13.16 -5.84
CA ASP A 287 -11.57 13.16 -5.04
C ASP A 287 -11.91 11.79 -4.41
N GLN A 288 -11.30 10.71 -4.89
CA GLN A 288 -11.56 9.34 -4.45
C GLN A 288 -10.37 8.72 -3.71
N LEU A 289 -9.34 9.52 -3.41
CA LEU A 289 -8.11 9.02 -2.81
C LEU A 289 -8.14 9.15 -1.29
N GLU A 290 -7.87 8.05 -0.62
CA GLU A 290 -8.01 7.92 0.82
C GLU A 290 -6.90 7.03 1.37
N LEU A 291 -6.16 7.47 2.38
CA LEU A 291 -5.11 6.65 3.00
C LEU A 291 -5.71 5.80 4.13
N ILE A 292 -5.42 4.50 4.11
CA ILE A 292 -5.45 3.67 5.32
C ILE A 292 -4.20 3.92 6.17
N TYR A 293 -4.17 3.38 7.39
CA TYR A 293 -3.07 3.61 8.34
C TYR A 293 -1.69 3.20 7.79
N SER A 294 -1.60 2.04 7.14
CA SER A 294 -0.36 1.56 6.53
C SER A 294 0.13 2.50 5.41
N GLU A 295 -0.78 2.95 4.55
CA GLU A 295 -0.51 3.93 3.50
C GLU A 295 -0.11 5.29 4.07
N PHE A 296 -0.71 5.72 5.18
CA PHE A 296 -0.26 6.92 5.90
C PHE A 296 1.18 6.76 6.41
N CYS A 297 1.55 5.58 6.93
CA CYS A 297 2.92 5.31 7.35
C CYS A 297 3.89 5.35 6.16
N GLU A 298 3.51 4.82 5.01
CA GLU A 298 4.28 4.96 3.77
C GLU A 298 4.45 6.43 3.37
N ALA A 299 3.38 7.21 3.41
CA ALA A 299 3.43 8.64 3.11
C ALA A 299 4.40 9.39 4.03
N VAL A 300 4.40 9.06 5.33
CA VAL A 300 5.36 9.59 6.32
C VAL A 300 6.81 9.21 5.96
N VAL A 301 7.06 7.97 5.54
CA VAL A 301 8.38 7.55 5.03
C VAL A 301 8.78 8.34 3.79
N GLY A 302 7.84 8.54 2.86
CA GLY A 302 8.03 9.37 1.67
C GLY A 302 8.43 10.81 2.02
N MET A 303 7.71 11.44 2.96
CA MET A 303 8.02 12.78 3.45
C MET A 303 9.42 12.87 4.09
N ALA A 304 9.80 11.87 4.89
CA ALA A 304 11.12 11.82 5.53
C ALA A 304 12.26 11.85 4.49
N MET A 305 12.05 11.27 3.31
CA MET A 305 13.06 11.30 2.23
C MET A 305 13.27 12.71 1.65
N PHE A 306 12.22 13.53 1.59
CA PHE A 306 12.35 14.94 1.18
C PHE A 306 13.07 15.79 2.22
N TYR A 307 12.82 15.51 3.50
CA TYR A 307 13.43 16.24 4.62
C TYR A 307 14.93 15.94 4.77
N PHE A 308 15.33 14.71 4.48
CA PHE A 308 16.72 14.26 4.57
C PHE A 308 17.16 13.70 3.21
N PRO A 309 17.50 14.57 2.23
CA PRO A 309 17.80 14.15 0.87
C PRO A 309 19.16 13.45 0.72
N ASP A 310 20.00 13.44 1.77
CA ASP A 310 21.33 12.83 1.75
C ASP A 310 21.26 11.33 1.36
N PRO A 311 21.78 10.92 0.19
CA PRO A 311 21.70 9.53 -0.26
C PRO A 311 22.54 8.56 0.59
N PHE A 312 23.52 9.06 1.37
CA PHE A 312 24.39 8.23 2.20
C PHE A 312 23.78 7.91 3.56
N LEU A 313 22.74 8.65 3.97
CA LEU A 313 22.03 8.38 5.21
C LEU A 313 21.04 7.22 5.02
N LYS A 314 21.07 6.24 5.93
CA LYS A 314 20.15 5.10 5.89
C LYS A 314 18.69 5.57 6.01
N THR A 315 17.79 4.97 5.23
CA THR A 315 16.35 5.30 5.22
C THR A 315 15.75 5.27 6.63
N ALA A 316 16.03 4.23 7.43
CA ALA A 316 15.54 4.14 8.80
C ALA A 316 15.99 5.32 9.66
N THR A 317 17.23 5.78 9.52
CA THR A 317 17.75 6.94 10.26
C THR A 317 17.02 8.22 9.88
N LYS A 318 16.77 8.45 8.59
CA LYS A 318 15.97 9.59 8.10
C LYS A 318 14.57 9.59 8.70
N VAL A 319 13.91 8.43 8.70
CA VAL A 319 12.56 8.25 9.25
C VAL A 319 12.55 8.53 10.75
N THR A 320 13.47 7.95 11.52
CA THR A 320 13.57 8.21 12.97
C THR A 320 13.84 9.68 13.27
N GLN A 321 14.75 10.34 12.54
CA GLN A 321 15.01 11.77 12.73
C GLN A 321 13.79 12.62 12.39
N PHE A 322 13.07 12.27 11.33
CA PHE A 322 11.86 12.96 10.92
C PHE A 322 10.79 12.88 12.01
N LEU A 323 10.47 11.67 12.47
CA LEU A 323 9.45 11.41 13.49
C LEU A 323 9.76 12.18 14.78
N ARG A 324 10.99 12.11 15.28
CA ARG A 324 11.40 12.77 16.53
C ARG A 324 11.36 14.29 16.46
N ARG A 325 11.69 14.87 15.31
CA ARG A 325 11.87 16.32 15.17
C ARG A 325 10.62 17.04 14.72
N TYR A 326 9.78 16.39 13.91
CA TYR A 326 8.67 17.06 13.22
C TYR A 326 7.30 16.46 13.52
N LEU A 327 7.24 15.26 14.11
CA LEU A 327 6.00 14.64 14.55
C LEU A 327 6.00 14.32 16.06
N PRO A 328 6.49 15.19 16.96
CA PRO A 328 6.24 15.00 18.38
C PRO A 328 4.73 15.16 18.65
N LEU A 329 4.22 14.46 19.65
CA LEU A 329 2.93 14.84 20.22
C LEU A 329 3.07 16.28 20.74
N THR A 330 2.12 17.15 20.41
CA THR A 330 2.11 18.50 20.99
C THR A 330 2.15 18.40 22.52
N PRO A 331 2.95 19.23 23.22
CA PRO A 331 3.17 19.11 24.67
C PRO A 331 1.91 19.18 25.55
N ASP A 332 0.76 19.59 25.00
CA ASP A 332 -0.51 19.65 25.71
C ASP A 332 -1.17 18.27 25.95
N GLU A 333 -0.59 17.17 25.46
CA GLU A 333 -1.16 15.82 25.55
C GLU A 333 -0.34 14.80 26.35
N ASP A 334 0.72 15.21 27.06
CA ASP A 334 1.42 14.33 28.03
C ASP A 334 0.59 14.06 29.31
N HIS A 335 -0.58 14.69 29.44
CA HIS A 335 -1.50 14.55 30.56
C HIS A 335 -2.96 14.40 30.09
N ALA A 336 -3.30 13.24 29.50
CA ALA A 336 -4.68 12.78 29.38
C ALA A 336 -4.78 11.28 29.65
#